data_AF-A0A7V9UDK4-F1
#
_entry.id   AF-A0A7V9UDK4-F1
#
_cell.length_a   1.000
_cell.length_b   1.000
_cell.length_c   1.000
_cell.angle_alpha   90.00
_cell.angle_beta   90.00
_cell.angle_gamma   90.00
#
_symmetry.space_group_name_H-M   'P 1'
#
loop_
_entity.id
_entity.type
_entity.pdbx_description
1 polymer ?
#
loop_
_entity_poly.entity_id
_entity_poly.type
_entity_poly.pdbx_seq_one_letter_code
_entity_poly.pdbx_strand_id
1 'polypeptide(L)' 'MKQLCQETLERAYLLLDGEGSPAERAEIQQHLEACSPCYERYGLNAEVKSLIARLQGATPCPDGLRLKISEMLQLR' A
#
# COMPACT_ATOMS: atom_id res chain seq x y z
N MET A 1 -9.29 -12.71 -17.70
CA MET A 1 -9.42 -11.46 -16.92
C MET A 1 -9.40 -10.30 -17.93
N LYS A 2 -10.28 -9.30 -17.78
CA LYS A 2 -10.34 -8.15 -18.72
C LYS A 2 -9.16 -7.21 -18.46
N GLN A 3 -8.66 -6.54 -19.50
CA GLN A 3 -7.53 -5.60 -19.40
C GLN A 3 -7.76 -4.52 -18.32
N LEU A 4 -8.96 -3.90 -18.32
CA LEU A 4 -9.34 -2.91 -17.30
C LEU A 4 -9.22 -3.44 -15.86
N CYS A 5 -9.56 -4.71 -15.61
CA CYS A 5 -9.44 -5.30 -14.28
C CYS A 5 -7.98 -5.44 -13.84
N GLN A 6 -7.07 -5.68 -14.79
CA GLN A 6 -5.65 -5.76 -14.51
C GLN A 6 -5.10 -4.39 -14.13
N GLU A 7 -5.41 -3.37 -14.95
CA GLU A 7 -5.01 -1.98 -14.71
C GLU A 7 -5.58 -1.45 -13.39
N THR A 8 -6.85 -1.77 -13.07
CA THR A 8 -7.45 -1.42 -11.78
C THR A 8 -6.69 -2.06 -10.62
N LEU A 9 -6.35 -3.35 -10.70
CA LEU A 9 -5.65 -4.03 -9.60
C LEU A 9 -4.23 -3.47 -9.39
N GLU A 10 -3.50 -3.21 -10.48
CA GLU A 10 -2.17 -2.60 -10.41
C GLU A 10 -2.22 -1.23 -9.71
N ARG A 11 -3.15 -0.34 -10.11
CA ARG A 11 -3.34 0.96 -9.45
C ARG A 11 -3.86 0.83 -8.02
N ALA A 12 -4.71 -0.17 -7.74
CA ALA A 12 -5.25 -0.39 -6.41
C ALA A 12 -4.16 -0.78 -5.39
N TYR A 13 -3.12 -1.49 -5.83
CA TYR A 13 -1.97 -1.81 -4.97
C TYR A 13 -1.12 -0.57 -4.67
N LEU A 14 -0.90 0.32 -5.64
CA LEU A 14 -0.25 1.62 -5.38
C LEU A 14 -1.03 2.42 -4.32
N LEU A 15 -2.36 2.45 -4.42
CA LEU A 15 -3.20 3.11 -3.42
C LEU A 15 -3.11 2.49 -2.02
N LEU A 16 -2.91 1.16 -1.92
CA LEU A 16 -2.64 0.51 -0.65
C LEU A 16 -1.32 1.02 -0.07
N ASP A 17 -0.30 1.23 -0.90
CA ASP A 17 1.01 1.80 -0.56
C ASP A 17 1.01 3.29 -0.24
N GLY A 18 -0.16 3.93 -0.31
CA GLY A 18 -0.31 5.36 -0.05
C GLY A 18 0.07 6.21 -1.27
N GLU A 19 0.27 5.58 -2.42
CA GLU A 19 0.60 6.23 -3.68
C GLU A 19 -0.65 6.38 -4.53
N GLY A 20 -1.03 7.63 -4.79
CA GLY A 20 -2.15 7.97 -5.68
C GLY A 20 -3.03 9.08 -5.12
N SER A 21 -3.85 9.63 -6.01
CA SER A 21 -4.71 10.78 -5.73
C SER A 21 -6.11 10.36 -5.23
N PRO A 22 -6.85 11.28 -4.58
CA PRO A 22 -8.23 11.04 -4.19
C PRO A 22 -9.16 10.69 -5.36
N ALA A 23 -8.90 11.24 -6.55
CA ALA A 23 -9.67 10.93 -7.76
C ALA A 23 -9.48 9.47 -8.19
N GLU A 24 -8.24 9.00 -8.23
CA GLU A 24 -7.92 7.61 -8.58
C GLU A 24 -8.52 6.62 -7.58
N ARG A 25 -8.56 6.99 -6.30
CA ARG A 25 -9.24 6.20 -5.26
C ARG A 25 -10.73 6.03 -5.54
N ALA A 26 -11.42 7.10 -5.96
CA ALA A 26 -12.84 7.03 -6.28
C ALA A 26 -13.11 6.13 -7.51
N GLU A 27 -12.30 6.26 -8.56
CA GLU A 27 -12.41 5.42 -9.76
C GLU A 27 -12.22 3.93 -9.46
N ILE A 28 -11.19 3.61 -8.67
CA ILE A 28 -10.88 2.22 -8.30
C ILE A 28 -11.98 1.66 -7.42
N GLN A 29 -12.48 2.43 -6.45
CA GLN A 29 -13.59 2.03 -5.59
C GLN A 29 -14.83 1.66 -6.42
N GLN A 30 -15.19 2.50 -7.39
CA GLN A 30 -16.32 2.23 -8.30
C GLN A 30 -16.14 0.90 -9.06
N HIS A 31 -14.93 0.60 -9.53
CA HIS A 31 -14.67 -0.68 -10.21
C HIS A 31 -14.77 -1.87 -9.25
N LEU A 32 -14.21 -1.76 -8.04
CA LEU A 32 -14.25 -2.83 -7.05
C LEU A 32 -15.69 -3.16 -6.63
N GLU A 33 -16.55 -2.15 -6.48
CA GLU A 33 -17.99 -2.33 -6.21
C GLU A 33 -18.73 -3.04 -7.36
N ALA A 34 -18.33 -2.79 -8.60
CA ALA A 34 -18.94 -3.40 -9.78
C ALA A 34 -18.33 -4.77 -10.17
N CYS A 35 -17.20 -5.17 -9.58
CA CYS A 35 -16.41 -6.33 -10.00
C CYS A 35 -15.94 -7.16 -8.79
N SER A 36 -16.79 -8.10 -8.35
CA SER A 36 -16.51 -9.03 -7.24
C SER A 36 -15.14 -9.74 -7.35
N PRO A 37 -14.69 -10.22 -8.52
CA PRO A 37 -13.36 -10.83 -8.64
C PRO A 37 -12.20 -9.88 -8.34
N CYS A 38 -12.33 -8.59 -8.67
CA CYS A 38 -11.32 -7.58 -8.31
C CYS A 38 -11.40 -7.23 -6.83
N TYR A 39 -12.61 -7.11 -6.28
CA TYR A 39 -12.85 -6.87 -4.86
C TYR A 39 -12.19 -7.93 -3.98
N GLU A 40 -12.36 -9.21 -4.30
CA GLU A 40 -11.77 -10.32 -3.54
C GLU A 40 -10.23 -10.29 -3.57
N ARG A 41 -9.63 -10.06 -4.73
CA ARG A 41 -8.17 -9.97 -4.88
C ARG A 41 -7.58 -8.77 -4.16
N TYR A 42 -8.22 -7.62 -4.29
CA TYR A 42 -7.83 -6.41 -3.57
C TYR A 42 -7.96 -6.61 -2.05
N GLY A 43 -9.08 -7.18 -1.60
CA GLY A 43 -9.38 -7.41 -0.19
C GLY A 43 -8.32 -8.27 0.50
N LEU A 44 -7.87 -9.37 -0.13
CA LEU A 44 -6.80 -10.19 0.42
C LEU A 44 -5.51 -9.39 0.66
N ASN A 45 -5.09 -8.57 -0.30
CA ASN A 45 -3.89 -7.75 -0.16
C ASN A 45 -4.05 -6.68 0.92
N ALA A 46 -5.23 -6.06 1.02
CA ALA A 46 -5.53 -5.10 2.07
C ALA A 46 -5.45 -5.74 3.47
N GLU A 47 -5.99 -6.96 3.63
CA GLU A 47 -5.92 -7.70 4.90
C GLU A 47 -4.48 -8.08 5.27
N VAL A 48 -3.70 -8.60 4.32
CA VAL A 48 -2.29 -8.92 4.53
C VAL A 48 -1.51 -7.67 4.95
N LYS A 49 -1.75 -6.55 4.27
CA LYS A 49 -1.10 -5.28 4.61
C LYS A 49 -1.48 -4.80 6.01
N SER A 50 -2.75 -4.90 6.39
CA SER A 50 -3.23 -4.59 7.74
C SER A 50 -2.57 -5.48 8.81
N LEU A 51 -2.43 -6.78 8.54
CA LEU A 51 -1.74 -7.71 9.42
C LEU A 51 -0.27 -7.32 9.60
N ILE A 52 0.45 -7.04 8.51
CA ILE A 52 1.85 -6.61 8.57
C ILE A 52 2.00 -5.30 9.35
N ALA A 53 1.12 -4.32 9.10
CA ALA A 53 1.14 -3.03 9.81
C ALA A 53 0.97 -3.20 11.33
N ARG A 54 0.17 -4.19 11.78
CA ARG A 54 0.04 -4.53 13.20
C ARG A 54 1.28 -5.19 13.80
N LEU A 55 2.10 -5.86 12.97
CA LEU A 55 3.38 -6.45 13.37
C LEU A 55 4.54 -5.44 13.30
N GLN A 56 4.41 -4.40 12.48
CA GLN A 56 5.39 -3.31 12.41
C GLN A 56 5.46 -2.61 13.77
N GLY A 57 6.64 -2.68 14.40
CA GLY A 57 6.89 -2.21 15.77
C GLY A 57 7.39 -3.28 16.74
N ALA A 58 7.40 -4.56 16.33
CA ALA A 58 7.93 -5.65 17.16
C ALA A 58 9.45 -5.54 17.40
N THR A 59 10.18 -4.87 16.52
CA THR A 59 11.64 -4.67 16.65
C THR A 59 11.98 -3.19 16.47
N PRO A 60 12.59 -2.53 17.48
CA PRO A 60 13.02 -1.14 17.35
C PRO A 60 14.16 -1.02 16.34
N CYS A 61 14.26 0.14 15.68
CA CYS A 61 15.41 0.45 14.82
C CYS A 61 16.70 0.40 15.67
N PRO A 62 17.73 -0.37 15.26
CA PRO A 62 18.99 -0.44 15.98
C PRO A 62 19.62 0.94 16.17
N ASP A 63 20.08 1.24 17.40
CA ASP A 63 20.59 2.57 17.76
C ASP A 63 21.73 3.04 16.86
N GLY A 64 22.65 2.14 16.48
CA GLY A 64 23.76 2.46 15.57
C GLY A 64 23.30 2.87 14.17
N LEU A 65 22.23 2.24 13.65
CA LEU A 65 21.66 2.62 12.36
C LEU A 65 20.94 3.97 12.46
N ARG A 66 20.19 4.19 13.56
CA ARG A 66 19.51 5.46 13.83
C ARG A 66 20.50 6.63 13.92
N LEU A 67 21.60 6.47 14.66
CA LEU A 67 22.66 7.47 14.78
C LEU A 67 23.26 7.81 13.42
N LYS A 68 23.67 6.78 12.66
CA LYS A 68 24.26 6.97 11.33
C LYS A 68 23.36 7.74 10.37
N ILE A 69 22.06 7.42 10.34
CA ILE A 69 21.08 8.12 9.48
C ILE A 69 20.91 9.57 9.94
N SER A 70 20.79 9.82 11.25
CA SER A 70 20.66 11.17 11.79
C SER A 70 21.86 12.05 11.43
N GLU A 71 23.08 11.54 11.53
CA GLU A 71 24.30 12.24 11.13
C GLU A 71 24.28 12.58 9.63
N MET A 72 23.91 11.62 8.77
CA MET A 72 23.81 11.85 7.32
C MET A 72 22.78 12.93 6.95
N LEU A 73 21.68 13.04 7.68
CA LEU A 73 20.65 14.06 7.44
C LEU A 73 21.07 15.45 7.93
N GLN A 74 21.89 15.55 8.98
CA GLN A 74 22.41 16.82 9.50
C GLN A 74 23.57 17.38 8.67
N LEU A 75 24.21 16.56 7.84
CA LEU A 75 25.30 16.96 6.94
C LEU A 75 24.81 17.51 5.59
N ARG A 76 23.50 17.78 5.44
CA ARG A 76 22.91 18.42 4.25
C ARG A 76 22.70 19.91 4.45
#